data_AF-D0A7K1-F1
#
_entry.id   AF-D0A7K1-F1
#
_cell.length_a   1.000
_cell.length_b   1.000
_cell.length_c   1.000
_cell.angle_alpha   90.00
_cell.angle_beta   90.00
_cell.angle_gamma   90.00
#
_symmetry.space_group_name_H-M   'P 1'
#
loop_
_entity.id
_entity.type
_entity.pdbx_description
1 polymer ?
#
loop_
_entity_poly.entity_id
_entity_poly.type
_entity_poly.pdbx_seq_one_letter_code
_entity_poly.pdbx_strand_id
1 'polypeptide(L)'
;MEERVSCVTENTPEPTETATSTVIAVCGCGNDGRLGIGISDTQYKVVLIPFFLGSADSDGRPLGNIRTVRVGGYHNFVITTEGVYGWGLNENGQLGMGRGSPACVSVPTRIPFFDGKNTKDIVCGAYHTFAWTEDGLYACGKNEDGQLGLPCDDGLFSFTLVLSALQVNGDASNAADQCGGRGDAAGAYGLLKRGQLTHVSCGTHHTLLALRDATLATGEADDSVAQHRSHPLLVLAAGKGDFGELGYDGDMWSILQAKAKTMQSALQNAARKTQGVDPMETEASACIDDKERQWKPKKQRRAAFSSERFQPVGLPVLLECLSTQAGTGSLEVVDLQAMHLHSAVTVRCKSAPGDGSCDTDHVRTFHWGCYYCNEVEDDASSVPREEAEAVTLHAGNEIMFRYHKAPQLLTEIEVMGSGLIGLGEEDSFSKTWVPLPLPSDAEPVNCVHNIVGREHFLIQLDNTTVVGFGDNMHGQLGAGKTKDSLILPTVILRTGSVLMCPAGVSGVDLTVRWKVERVNDTLCGVRHSLFVLEVSSFIVNTFANGPWRKWKNVDPATLC
;
A
#
# COMPACT_ATOMS: atom_id res chain seq x y z
N MET A 1 -75.00 -14.10 27.07
CA MET A 1 -73.70 -13.59 27.56
C MET A 1 -72.64 -14.15 26.63
N GLU A 2 -72.32 -13.40 25.58
CA GLU A 2 -71.14 -13.64 24.75
C GLU A 2 -69.98 -12.88 25.39
N GLU A 3 -69.02 -13.58 25.98
CA GLU A 3 -67.75 -12.99 26.39
C GLU A 3 -66.79 -13.01 25.21
N ARG A 4 -66.53 -11.82 24.66
CA ARG A 4 -65.41 -11.59 23.75
C ARG A 4 -64.10 -11.81 24.52
N VAL A 5 -63.42 -12.91 24.26
CA VAL A 5 -61.99 -13.05 24.57
C VAL A 5 -61.24 -12.21 23.55
N SER A 6 -60.75 -11.06 23.98
CA SER A 6 -59.83 -10.22 23.21
C SER A 6 -58.45 -10.88 23.26
N CYS A 7 -57.92 -11.26 22.09
CA CYS A 7 -56.51 -11.61 21.96
C CYS A 7 -55.71 -10.33 22.18
N VAL A 8 -55.08 -10.20 23.35
CA VAL A 8 -54.01 -9.24 23.57
C VAL A 8 -52.88 -9.66 22.64
N THR A 9 -52.65 -8.90 21.57
CA THR A 9 -51.40 -8.96 20.82
C THR A 9 -50.31 -8.60 21.82
N GLU A 10 -49.53 -9.59 22.28
CA GLU A 10 -48.29 -9.33 22.96
C GLU A 10 -47.42 -8.52 22.00
N ASN A 11 -47.28 -7.22 22.29
CA ASN A 11 -46.26 -6.38 21.66
C ASN A 11 -44.92 -7.03 22.00
N THR A 12 -44.37 -7.83 21.08
CA THR A 12 -42.94 -8.10 21.07
C THR A 12 -42.25 -6.73 21.07
N PRO A 13 -41.43 -6.40 22.09
CA PRO A 13 -40.73 -5.13 22.07
C PRO A 13 -39.88 -5.10 20.81
N GLU A 14 -40.05 -4.07 19.99
CA GLU A 14 -39.18 -3.84 18.84
C GLU A 14 -37.73 -3.81 19.36
N PRO A 15 -36.78 -4.44 18.63
CA PRO A 15 -35.39 -4.41 19.03
C PRO A 15 -34.96 -2.94 19.15
N THR A 16 -34.60 -2.50 20.35
CA THR A 16 -34.11 -1.16 20.59
C THR A 16 -32.73 -1.03 19.94
N GLU A 17 -32.68 -0.53 18.71
CA GLU A 17 -31.43 -0.21 18.01
C GLU A 17 -30.65 0.83 18.84
N THR A 18 -29.38 0.54 19.08
CA THR A 18 -28.46 1.41 19.82
C THR A 18 -27.83 2.47 18.91
N ALA A 19 -27.25 3.51 19.52
CA ALA A 19 -26.46 4.50 18.78
C ALA A 19 -25.32 3.83 17.98
N THR A 20 -25.02 4.39 16.80
CA THR A 20 -23.98 3.86 15.94
C THR A 20 -22.59 4.05 16.56
N SER A 21 -21.71 3.07 16.35
CA SER A 21 -20.33 3.08 16.81
C SER A 21 -19.38 2.67 15.69
N THR A 22 -18.22 3.31 15.61
CA THR A 22 -17.17 2.91 14.65
C THR A 22 -16.36 1.76 15.22
N VAL A 23 -16.26 0.67 14.47
CA VAL A 23 -15.60 -0.58 14.88
C VAL A 23 -14.72 -1.12 13.76
N ILE A 24 -13.91 -2.14 14.07
CA ILE A 24 -13.11 -2.86 13.08
C ILE A 24 -13.64 -4.29 12.95
N ALA A 25 -13.87 -4.71 11.71
CA ALA A 25 -14.17 -6.09 11.36
C ALA A 25 -13.01 -6.71 10.57
N VAL A 26 -12.97 -8.04 10.53
CA VAL A 26 -11.87 -8.79 9.94
C VAL A 26 -12.33 -10.12 9.34
N CYS A 27 -11.61 -10.61 8.35
CA CYS A 27 -11.68 -11.99 7.88
C CYS A 27 -10.31 -12.47 7.37
N GLY A 28 -10.16 -13.78 7.17
CA GLY A 28 -8.94 -14.39 6.63
C GLY A 28 -8.19 -15.28 7.60
N CYS A 29 -6.90 -15.45 7.35
CA CYS A 29 -6.02 -16.36 8.06
C CYS A 29 -5.82 -15.95 9.52
N GLY A 30 -6.09 -16.85 10.47
CA GLY A 30 -5.91 -16.61 11.90
C GLY A 30 -4.46 -16.69 12.39
N ASN A 31 -3.53 -17.16 11.56
CA ASN A 31 -2.13 -17.34 11.94
C ASN A 31 -1.49 -16.02 12.41
N ASP A 32 -0.55 -16.15 13.33
CA ASP A 32 0.27 -15.03 13.84
C ASP A 32 -0.51 -13.94 14.56
N GLY A 33 -1.78 -14.19 14.90
CA GLY A 33 -2.63 -13.24 15.62
C GLY A 33 -3.10 -12.05 14.76
N ARG A 34 -2.88 -12.09 13.44
CA ARG A 34 -3.18 -10.97 12.51
C ARG A 34 -4.63 -10.54 12.47
N LEU A 35 -5.56 -11.40 12.92
CA LEU A 35 -6.98 -11.06 13.00
C LEU A 35 -7.34 -10.25 14.25
N GLY A 36 -6.48 -10.22 15.28
CA GLY A 36 -6.74 -9.40 16.48
C GLY A 36 -7.88 -9.90 17.37
N ILE A 37 -8.38 -11.11 17.15
CA ILE A 37 -9.53 -11.68 17.88
C ILE A 37 -9.13 -12.59 19.07
N GLY A 38 -7.84 -12.65 19.40
CA GLY A 38 -7.31 -13.44 20.52
C GLY A 38 -7.10 -14.93 20.25
N ILE A 39 -7.67 -15.45 19.17
CA ILE A 39 -7.52 -16.84 18.71
C ILE A 39 -6.84 -16.90 17.34
N SER A 40 -6.27 -18.05 17.00
CA SER A 40 -5.59 -18.28 15.71
C SER A 40 -6.47 -18.94 14.65
N ASP A 41 -7.77 -19.02 14.89
CA ASP A 41 -8.72 -19.63 13.97
C ASP A 41 -8.98 -18.72 12.77
N THR A 42 -8.85 -19.29 11.58
CA THR A 42 -9.23 -18.65 10.31
C THR A 42 -10.70 -18.27 10.30
N GLN A 43 -10.98 -17.03 9.93
CA GLN A 43 -12.34 -16.48 9.83
C GLN A 43 -12.75 -16.40 8.37
N TYR A 44 -13.58 -17.35 7.94
CA TYR A 44 -14.09 -17.38 6.56
C TYR A 44 -15.24 -16.41 6.30
N LYS A 45 -15.77 -15.77 7.35
CA LYS A 45 -16.78 -14.71 7.29
C LYS A 45 -16.21 -13.45 7.93
N VAL A 46 -16.72 -12.30 7.53
CA VAL A 46 -16.44 -11.04 8.20
C VAL A 46 -16.99 -11.10 9.63
N VAL A 47 -16.12 -10.85 10.61
CA VAL A 47 -16.43 -10.86 12.05
C VAL A 47 -15.89 -9.61 12.72
N LEU A 48 -16.54 -9.15 13.79
CA LEU A 48 -16.07 -7.97 14.53
C LEU A 48 -14.87 -8.31 15.42
N ILE A 49 -13.90 -7.39 15.50
CA ILE A 49 -12.81 -7.48 16.48
C ILE A 49 -13.36 -7.00 17.83
N PRO A 50 -13.47 -7.87 18.84
CA PRO A 50 -14.16 -7.54 20.09
C PRO A 50 -13.54 -6.37 20.86
N PHE A 51 -12.23 -6.19 20.73
CA PHE A 51 -11.48 -5.12 21.37
C PHE A 51 -12.09 -3.73 21.10
N PHE A 52 -12.56 -3.49 19.87
CA PHE A 52 -13.13 -2.20 19.47
C PHE A 52 -14.62 -2.04 19.78
N LEU A 53 -15.25 -3.06 20.40
CA LEU A 53 -16.61 -2.95 20.94
C LEU A 53 -16.61 -2.38 22.36
N GLY A 54 -15.46 -2.46 23.06
CA GLY A 54 -15.26 -1.86 24.37
C GLY A 54 -14.94 -0.37 24.29
N SER A 55 -15.05 0.32 25.43
CA SER A 55 -14.67 1.73 25.56
C SER A 55 -13.24 1.92 26.09
N ALA A 56 -12.58 0.86 26.55
CA ALA A 56 -11.27 0.92 27.19
C ALA A 56 -10.36 -0.27 26.84
N ASP A 57 -9.04 -0.08 26.98
CA ASP A 57 -8.01 -1.11 26.82
C ASP A 57 -7.91 -2.02 28.05
N SER A 58 -6.97 -2.98 28.00
CA SER A 58 -6.73 -3.93 29.11
C SER A 58 -6.29 -3.27 30.43
N ASP A 59 -5.74 -2.05 30.36
CA ASP A 59 -5.30 -1.27 31.52
C ASP A 59 -6.41 -0.30 32.01
N GLY A 60 -7.61 -0.33 31.41
CA GLY A 60 -8.72 0.55 31.74
C GLY A 60 -8.59 1.97 31.17
N ARG A 61 -7.67 2.20 30.23
CA ARG A 61 -7.52 3.48 29.55
C ARG A 61 -8.57 3.61 28.45
N PRO A 62 -9.18 4.78 28.22
CA PRO A 62 -10.14 4.95 27.14
C PRO A 62 -9.50 4.65 25.77
N LEU A 63 -10.24 3.99 24.88
CA LEU A 63 -9.79 3.76 23.50
C LEU A 63 -9.93 5.03 22.65
N GLY A 64 -10.97 5.81 22.91
CA GLY A 64 -11.35 6.96 22.10
C GLY A 64 -11.82 6.57 20.69
N ASN A 65 -11.84 7.56 19.78
CA ASN A 65 -12.32 7.34 18.42
C ASN A 65 -11.22 6.78 17.52
N ILE A 66 -11.57 5.79 16.67
CA ILE A 66 -10.69 5.29 15.62
C ILE A 66 -10.47 6.41 14.60
N ARG A 67 -9.21 6.80 14.37
CA ARG A 67 -8.84 7.79 13.34
C ARG A 67 -8.47 7.11 12.04
N THR A 68 -7.61 6.11 12.10
CA THR A 68 -7.19 5.35 10.91
C THR A 68 -6.70 3.96 11.28
N VAL A 69 -6.76 3.06 10.30
CA VAL A 69 -6.27 1.69 10.39
C VAL A 69 -5.23 1.48 9.30
N ARG A 70 -4.17 0.76 9.64
CA ARG A 70 -3.03 0.50 8.77
C ARG A 70 -2.71 -0.98 8.79
N VAL A 71 -2.71 -1.59 7.61
CA VAL A 71 -2.55 -3.03 7.43
C VAL A 71 -1.23 -3.27 6.71
N GLY A 72 -0.37 -4.07 7.34
CA GLY A 72 0.81 -4.64 6.71
C GLY A 72 0.53 -6.04 6.17
N GLY A 73 1.59 -6.73 5.77
CA GLY A 73 1.42 -8.10 5.26
C GLY A 73 0.92 -9.08 6.32
N TYR A 74 1.41 -8.93 7.56
CA TYR A 74 1.18 -9.87 8.66
C TYR A 74 0.85 -9.21 10.01
N HIS A 75 0.87 -7.89 10.07
CA HIS A 75 0.63 -7.09 11.27
C HIS A 75 -0.19 -5.85 10.93
N ASN A 76 -0.82 -5.26 11.94
CA ASN A 76 -1.73 -4.14 11.76
C ASN A 76 -1.54 -3.13 12.89
N PHE A 77 -1.91 -1.89 12.60
CA PHE A 77 -2.00 -0.80 13.55
C PHE A 77 -3.33 -0.08 13.43
N VAL A 78 -3.77 0.49 14.55
CA VAL A 78 -4.86 1.46 14.60
C VAL A 78 -4.38 2.68 15.36
N ILE A 79 -4.66 3.86 14.81
CA ILE A 79 -4.44 5.13 15.48
C ILE A 79 -5.80 5.59 15.99
N THR A 80 -5.92 5.79 17.30
CA THR A 80 -7.12 6.36 17.93
C THR A 80 -6.83 7.77 18.45
N THR A 81 -7.83 8.42 19.05
CA THR A 81 -7.61 9.71 19.73
C THR A 81 -6.79 9.59 21.01
N GLU A 82 -6.71 8.40 21.62
CA GLU A 82 -6.08 8.17 22.93
C GLU A 82 -4.77 7.37 22.86
N GLY A 83 -4.48 6.74 21.71
CA GLY A 83 -3.24 6.00 21.53
C GLY A 83 -3.14 5.25 20.22
N VAL A 84 -2.05 4.50 20.09
CA VAL A 84 -1.79 3.60 18.97
C VAL A 84 -1.77 2.18 19.48
N TYR A 85 -2.50 1.29 18.80
CA TYR A 85 -2.55 -0.13 19.14
C TYR A 85 -2.07 -0.95 17.94
N GLY A 86 -1.29 -1.99 18.20
CA GLY A 86 -0.75 -2.90 17.19
C GLY A 86 -1.05 -4.36 17.50
N TRP A 87 -1.19 -5.18 16.46
CA TRP A 87 -1.38 -6.64 16.57
C TRP A 87 -0.91 -7.39 15.32
N GLY A 88 -0.81 -8.71 15.43
CA GLY A 88 -0.31 -9.62 14.40
C GLY A 88 1.12 -10.08 14.64
N LEU A 89 1.81 -10.45 13.56
CA LEU A 89 3.17 -10.96 13.60
C LEU A 89 4.14 -9.89 14.12
N ASN A 90 5.10 -10.29 14.94
CA ASN A 90 6.12 -9.45 15.55
C ASN A 90 7.48 -10.15 15.71
N GLU A 91 7.71 -11.28 15.01
CA GLU A 91 8.97 -12.04 15.07
C GLU A 91 10.19 -11.21 14.67
N ASN A 92 10.02 -10.24 13.75
CA ASN A 92 11.08 -9.34 13.31
C ASN A 92 11.05 -7.99 14.04
N GLY A 93 10.17 -7.83 15.04
CA GLY A 93 10.00 -6.58 15.76
C GLY A 93 9.17 -5.52 15.02
N GLN A 94 8.37 -5.91 14.03
CA GLN A 94 7.57 -4.98 13.21
C GLN A 94 6.49 -4.20 13.99
N LEU A 95 6.15 -4.59 15.22
CA LEU A 95 5.31 -3.79 16.12
C LEU A 95 6.10 -2.79 16.96
N GLY A 96 7.43 -2.85 16.95
CA GLY A 96 8.31 -1.91 17.66
C GLY A 96 8.25 -2.00 19.19
N MET A 97 7.83 -3.14 19.74
CA MET A 97 7.57 -3.35 21.18
C MET A 97 8.82 -3.63 22.04
N GLY A 98 10.01 -3.68 21.44
CA GLY A 98 11.28 -3.96 22.11
C GLY A 98 11.71 -5.43 22.06
N ARG A 99 12.99 -5.68 22.35
CA ARG A 99 13.53 -7.05 22.38
C ARG A 99 12.86 -7.86 23.50
N GLY A 100 12.54 -9.12 23.21
CA GLY A 100 11.86 -10.02 24.14
C GLY A 100 10.32 -9.88 24.15
N SER A 101 9.76 -9.01 23.32
CA SER A 101 8.32 -8.97 23.08
C SER A 101 7.81 -10.29 22.45
N PRO A 102 6.53 -10.63 22.60
CA PRO A 102 5.94 -11.78 21.93
C PRO A 102 6.18 -11.77 20.42
N ALA A 103 6.44 -12.96 19.86
CA ALA A 103 6.57 -13.18 18.42
C ALA A 103 5.28 -12.88 17.65
N CYS A 104 4.13 -12.98 18.31
CA CYS A 104 2.81 -12.68 17.76
C CYS A 104 1.96 -12.02 18.84
N VAL A 105 1.18 -11.02 18.45
CA VAL A 105 0.25 -10.29 19.33
C VAL A 105 -1.17 -10.54 18.82
N SER A 106 -1.95 -11.36 19.51
CA SER A 106 -3.24 -11.85 18.99
C SER A 106 -4.44 -10.93 19.27
N VAL A 107 -4.25 -9.87 20.06
CA VAL A 107 -5.27 -8.86 20.40
C VAL A 107 -4.63 -7.48 20.27
N PRO A 108 -5.32 -6.46 19.72
CA PRO A 108 -4.83 -5.09 19.70
C PRO A 108 -4.22 -4.68 21.05
N THR A 109 -2.95 -4.31 21.03
CA THR A 109 -2.17 -3.98 22.23
C THR A 109 -1.56 -2.61 22.08
N ARG A 110 -1.67 -1.77 23.12
CA ARG A 110 -1.15 -0.40 23.09
C ARG A 110 0.36 -0.43 22.91
N ILE A 111 0.89 0.43 22.05
CA ILE A 111 2.31 0.48 21.71
C ILE A 111 2.95 1.68 22.42
N PRO A 112 3.71 1.47 23.52
CA PRO A 112 4.14 2.57 24.40
C PRO A 112 5.02 3.62 23.74
N PHE A 113 5.69 3.28 22.63
CA PHE A 113 6.51 4.22 21.87
C PHE A 113 5.75 5.49 21.44
N PHE A 114 4.44 5.37 21.19
CA PHE A 114 3.60 6.48 20.72
C PHE A 114 2.98 7.31 21.86
N ASP A 115 3.16 6.91 23.11
CA ASP A 115 2.58 7.63 24.24
C ASP A 115 3.18 9.04 24.34
N GLY A 116 2.31 10.05 24.34
CA GLY A 116 2.72 11.46 24.36
C GLY A 116 3.30 11.98 23.05
N LYS A 117 3.29 11.19 21.96
CA LYS A 117 3.71 11.62 20.63
C LYS A 117 2.51 11.91 19.74
N ASN A 118 2.60 12.95 18.92
CA ASN A 118 1.62 13.16 17.86
C ASN A 118 2.00 12.32 16.62
N THR A 119 1.35 11.17 16.48
CA THR A 119 1.49 10.29 15.33
C THR A 119 0.66 10.81 14.17
N LYS A 120 1.33 11.23 13.09
CA LYS A 120 0.69 11.66 11.85
C LYS A 120 0.19 10.46 11.06
N ASP A 121 1.06 9.46 10.86
CA ASP A 121 0.69 8.23 10.16
C ASP A 121 1.61 7.06 10.52
N ILE A 122 1.17 5.84 10.19
CA ILE A 122 1.93 4.60 10.25
C ILE A 122 1.80 3.92 8.90
N VAL A 123 2.92 3.43 8.35
CA VAL A 123 2.94 2.71 7.07
C VAL A 123 3.60 1.36 7.28
N CYS A 124 2.92 0.31 6.86
CA CYS A 124 3.33 -1.07 7.12
C CYS A 124 3.73 -1.74 5.81
N GLY A 125 4.92 -2.36 5.78
CA GLY A 125 5.28 -3.33 4.76
C GLY A 125 4.86 -4.75 5.17
N ALA A 126 5.47 -5.77 4.55
CA ALA A 126 5.23 -7.15 4.97
C ALA A 126 5.81 -7.45 6.37
N TYR A 127 7.05 -7.04 6.62
CA TYR A 127 7.80 -7.36 7.84
C TYR A 127 8.44 -6.15 8.51
N HIS A 128 8.07 -4.94 8.09
CA HIS A 128 8.62 -3.70 8.61
C HIS A 128 7.54 -2.62 8.73
N THR A 129 7.81 -1.61 9.55
CA THR A 129 6.87 -0.52 9.82
C THR A 129 7.62 0.79 9.89
N PHE A 130 7.04 1.82 9.29
CA PHE A 130 7.44 3.21 9.46
C PHE A 130 6.37 3.96 10.25
N ALA A 131 6.81 4.79 11.18
CA ALA A 131 5.97 5.67 11.99
C ALA A 131 6.36 7.11 11.72
N TRP A 132 5.43 7.87 11.16
CA TRP A 132 5.60 9.30 10.93
C TRP A 132 4.96 10.09 12.07
N THR A 133 5.79 10.80 12.83
CA THR A 133 5.37 11.65 13.94
C THR A 133 5.83 13.10 13.72
N GLU A 134 5.43 14.01 14.60
CA GLU A 134 5.99 15.38 14.62
C GLU A 134 7.50 15.41 14.85
N ASP A 135 8.05 14.46 15.61
CA ASP A 135 9.48 14.37 15.93
C ASP A 135 10.33 13.86 14.75
N GLY A 136 9.69 13.26 13.74
CA GLY A 136 10.36 12.68 12.58
C GLY A 136 9.77 11.36 12.14
N LEU A 137 10.50 10.70 11.23
CA LEU A 137 10.19 9.40 10.68
C LEU A 137 11.00 8.33 11.42
N TYR A 138 10.31 7.34 11.96
CA TYR A 138 10.91 6.21 12.68
C TYR A 138 10.61 4.91 11.95
N ALA A 139 11.44 3.88 12.15
CA ALA A 139 11.24 2.56 11.57
C ALA A 139 11.54 1.43 12.56
N CYS A 140 10.88 0.29 12.38
CA CYS A 140 11.14 -0.97 13.07
C CYS A 140 10.81 -2.17 12.16
N GLY A 141 11.18 -3.37 12.59
CA GLY A 141 10.96 -4.61 11.86
C GLY A 141 12.22 -5.15 11.19
N LYS A 142 12.01 -6.06 10.23
CA LYS A 142 13.08 -6.70 9.46
C LYS A 142 13.88 -5.66 8.66
N ASN A 143 15.21 -5.83 8.61
CA ASN A 143 16.10 -5.03 7.76
C ASN A 143 17.12 -5.85 6.97
N GLU A 144 17.01 -7.17 6.94
CA GLU A 144 17.99 -8.03 6.24
C GLU A 144 18.06 -7.74 4.73
N ASP A 145 16.97 -7.21 4.16
CA ASP A 145 16.91 -6.80 2.75
C ASP A 145 17.22 -5.30 2.56
N GLY A 146 17.54 -4.56 3.63
CA GLY A 146 17.77 -3.11 3.60
C GLY A 146 16.51 -2.24 3.62
N GLN A 147 15.33 -2.83 3.85
CA GLN A 147 14.03 -2.17 3.72
C GLN A 147 13.82 -0.97 4.67
N LEU A 148 14.54 -0.89 5.79
CA LEU A 148 14.46 0.28 6.69
C LEU A 148 15.32 1.45 6.19
N GLY A 149 16.19 1.22 5.20
CA GLY A 149 17.16 2.20 4.71
C GLY A 149 18.20 2.61 5.76
N LEU A 150 18.47 1.71 6.71
CA LEU A 150 19.42 1.87 7.81
C LEU A 150 20.61 0.92 7.62
N PRO A 151 21.84 1.33 7.98
CA PRO A 151 23.06 0.54 7.79
C PRO A 151 23.21 -0.61 8.82
N CYS A 152 22.13 -1.12 9.39
CA CYS A 152 22.17 -2.21 10.37
C CYS A 152 21.67 -3.51 9.74
N ASP A 153 22.49 -4.56 9.78
CA ASP A 153 22.16 -5.85 9.17
C ASP A 153 21.05 -6.60 9.94
N ASP A 154 20.82 -6.25 11.20
CA ASP A 154 19.80 -6.85 12.06
C ASP A 154 18.47 -6.08 12.00
N GLY A 155 17.37 -6.82 12.20
CA GLY A 155 16.05 -6.23 12.42
C GLY A 155 15.99 -5.35 13.67
N LEU A 156 15.15 -4.31 13.61
CA LEU A 156 14.94 -3.35 14.68
C LEU A 156 13.69 -3.67 15.48
N PHE A 157 13.86 -4.03 16.75
CA PHE A 157 12.74 -4.38 17.62
C PHE A 157 12.07 -3.17 18.28
N SER A 158 12.63 -1.97 18.13
CA SER A 158 12.05 -0.72 18.63
C SER A 158 12.11 0.33 17.53
N PHE A 159 11.11 1.22 17.51
CA PHE A 159 11.09 2.35 16.59
C PHE A 159 12.33 3.21 16.75
N THR A 160 13.14 3.24 15.70
CA THR A 160 14.42 3.94 15.64
C THR A 160 14.31 5.07 14.62
N LEU A 161 14.91 6.21 14.93
CA LEU A 161 14.83 7.40 14.08
C LEU A 161 15.54 7.17 12.74
N VAL A 162 14.80 7.32 11.63
CA VAL A 162 15.34 7.28 10.26
C VAL A 162 15.64 8.69 9.78
N LEU A 163 14.66 9.60 9.89
CA LEU A 163 14.80 11.01 9.52
C LEU A 163 14.26 11.89 10.66
N SER A 164 15.06 12.85 11.11
CA SER A 164 14.64 13.82 12.14
C SER A 164 13.58 14.80 11.62
N ALA A 165 12.82 15.43 12.52
CA ALA A 165 11.91 16.53 12.19
C ALA A 165 12.57 17.62 11.32
N LEU A 166 13.83 17.96 11.58
CA LEU A 166 14.59 18.95 10.79
C LEU A 166 14.79 18.50 9.34
N GLN A 167 15.04 17.21 9.15
CA GLN A 167 15.24 16.63 7.82
C GLN A 167 13.93 16.50 7.05
N VAL A 168 12.78 16.34 7.73
CA VAL A 168 11.47 16.11 7.10
C VAL A 168 10.52 17.32 7.10
N ASN A 169 10.85 18.41 7.78
CA ASN A 169 10.02 19.63 7.90
C ASN A 169 10.83 20.94 7.71
N GLY A 170 12.06 20.91 7.20
CA GLY A 170 12.93 22.09 7.14
C GLY A 170 12.58 23.08 6.01
N ASP A 171 12.18 24.31 6.35
CA ASP A 171 11.90 25.39 5.39
C ASP A 171 13.18 25.95 4.73
N ALA A 172 13.02 26.51 3.51
CA ALA A 172 14.10 27.09 2.71
C ALA A 172 14.86 28.24 3.43
N SER A 173 14.18 28.97 4.33
CA SER A 173 14.56 30.27 4.89
C SER A 173 15.55 30.25 6.06
N ASN A 174 15.72 29.12 6.76
CA ASN A 174 16.52 29.05 8.00
C ASN A 174 17.91 28.42 7.83
N ALA A 175 18.52 28.56 6.65
CA ALA A 175 19.74 27.85 6.25
C ALA A 175 21.04 28.26 6.99
N ALA A 176 21.01 29.21 7.93
CA ALA A 176 22.23 29.91 8.35
C ALA A 176 22.83 29.56 9.72
N ASP A 177 22.16 28.88 10.67
CA ASP A 177 22.60 29.05 12.07
C ASP A 177 22.67 27.82 13.01
N GLN A 178 22.61 26.57 12.54
CA GLN A 178 22.71 25.41 13.47
C GLN A 178 23.57 24.23 13.00
N CYS A 179 24.64 24.49 12.24
CA CYS A 179 25.73 23.52 12.09
C CYS A 179 26.70 23.60 13.28
N GLY A 180 26.27 23.14 14.46
CA GLY A 180 27.13 23.15 15.64
C GLY A 180 26.55 22.36 16.81
N GLY A 181 26.70 21.04 16.81
CA GLY A 181 26.35 20.25 18.00
C GLY A 181 26.38 18.73 17.84
N ARG A 182 27.51 18.15 18.27
CA ARG A 182 27.72 16.81 18.86
C ARG A 182 27.05 15.59 18.21
N GLY A 183 27.93 14.70 17.73
CA GLY A 183 27.59 13.35 17.28
C GLY A 183 26.79 12.58 18.31
N ASP A 184 25.80 11.85 17.78
CA ASP A 184 24.93 10.80 18.36
C ASP A 184 23.46 10.91 17.88
N ALA A 185 23.12 11.89 17.03
CA ALA A 185 21.76 12.10 16.49
C ALA A 185 21.69 12.18 14.94
N ALA A 186 22.52 11.43 14.21
CA ALA A 186 22.47 11.42 12.75
C ALA A 186 21.38 10.44 12.25
N GLY A 187 20.19 10.97 11.92
CA GLY A 187 19.19 10.24 11.13
C GLY A 187 19.83 9.67 9.86
N ALA A 188 19.68 8.36 9.66
CA ALA A 188 20.59 7.51 8.91
C ALA A 188 20.68 7.76 7.39
N TYR A 189 19.92 8.70 6.83
CA TYR A 189 20.24 9.23 5.50
C TYR A 189 21.04 10.53 5.60
N GLY A 190 22.33 10.39 5.95
CA GLY A 190 23.25 11.52 6.19
C GLY A 190 23.45 12.46 5.00
N LEU A 191 22.99 12.07 3.80
CA LEU A 191 22.97 12.90 2.60
C LEU A 191 21.79 13.89 2.56
N LEU A 192 20.62 13.55 3.12
CA LEU A 192 19.48 14.46 3.17
C LEU A 192 19.68 15.48 4.29
N LYS A 193 19.87 16.73 3.89
CA LYS A 193 19.99 17.87 4.81
C LYS A 193 18.62 18.37 5.23
N ARG A 194 17.70 18.50 4.27
CA ARG A 194 16.30 18.89 4.48
C ARG A 194 15.42 18.44 3.33
N GLY A 195 14.13 18.37 3.56
CA GLY A 195 13.07 18.22 2.58
C GLY A 195 11.74 18.11 3.32
N GLN A 196 10.63 18.37 2.65
CA GLN A 196 9.31 18.14 3.21
C GLN A 196 8.86 16.73 2.85
N LEU A 197 8.87 15.81 3.81
CA LEU A 197 8.30 14.47 3.58
C LEU A 197 6.80 14.64 3.29
N THR A 198 6.32 14.02 2.21
CA THR A 198 4.91 14.08 1.81
C THR A 198 4.27 12.70 1.84
N HIS A 199 4.99 11.65 1.41
CA HIS A 199 4.48 10.29 1.34
C HIS A 199 5.53 9.28 1.79
N VAL A 200 5.05 8.19 2.39
CA VAL A 200 5.82 6.99 2.73
C VAL A 200 5.01 5.81 2.23
N SER A 201 5.65 4.87 1.53
CA SER A 201 4.98 3.68 1.02
C SER A 201 5.87 2.46 1.23
N CYS A 202 5.30 1.37 1.74
CA CYS A 202 6.05 0.17 2.10
C CYS A 202 5.51 -1.04 1.33
N GLY A 203 6.39 -1.66 0.55
CA GLY A 203 6.11 -2.89 -0.18
C GLY A 203 6.42 -4.13 0.65
N THR A 204 6.63 -5.25 -0.04
CA THR A 204 6.96 -6.51 0.65
C THR A 204 8.38 -6.46 1.25
N HIS A 205 9.34 -5.98 0.45
CA HIS A 205 10.76 -5.98 0.79
C HIS A 205 11.45 -4.63 0.54
N HIS A 206 10.70 -3.58 0.20
CA HIS A 206 11.23 -2.26 -0.09
C HIS A 206 10.33 -1.14 0.43
N THR A 207 10.89 0.06 0.50
CA THR A 207 10.21 1.27 0.97
C THR A 207 10.52 2.42 0.04
N LEU A 208 9.51 3.25 -0.21
CA LEU A 208 9.60 4.51 -0.96
C LEU A 208 9.30 5.69 -0.03
N LEU A 209 10.05 6.78 -0.18
CA LEU A 209 9.78 8.08 0.45
C LEU A 209 9.66 9.14 -0.65
N ALA A 210 8.65 10.00 -0.59
CA ALA A 210 8.57 11.18 -1.43
C ALA A 210 8.77 12.46 -0.61
N LEU A 211 9.68 13.31 -1.07
CA LEU A 211 10.00 14.59 -0.44
C LEU A 211 9.87 15.74 -1.44
N ARG A 212 9.27 16.84 -1.00
CA ARG A 212 9.25 18.13 -1.72
C ARG A 212 10.39 19.03 -1.24
N ASP A 213 10.91 19.87 -2.12
CA ASP A 213 11.95 20.87 -1.82
C ASP A 213 13.18 20.29 -1.09
N ALA A 214 13.57 19.08 -1.50
CA ALA A 214 14.64 18.33 -0.85
C ALA A 214 16.03 18.88 -1.22
N THR A 215 16.93 18.93 -0.24
CA THR A 215 18.33 19.33 -0.43
C THR A 215 19.25 18.19 0.02
N LEU A 216 20.07 17.70 -0.91
CA LEU A 216 21.06 16.66 -0.68
C LEU A 216 22.48 17.27 -0.60
N ALA A 217 23.32 16.75 0.27
CA ALA A 217 24.75 17.03 0.28
C ALA A 217 25.47 16.17 -0.78
N THR A 218 26.40 16.76 -1.53
CA THR A 218 27.23 16.01 -2.50
C THR A 218 28.70 16.05 -2.09
N GLY A 219 29.33 14.87 -1.97
CA GLY A 219 30.79 14.69 -1.95
C GLY A 219 31.47 14.71 -0.58
N GLU A 220 32.54 13.89 -0.49
CA GLU A 220 33.39 13.64 0.68
C GLU A 220 34.13 14.89 1.17
N ALA A 221 34.62 14.82 2.42
CA ALA A 221 34.99 15.91 3.31
C ALA A 221 36.19 16.80 2.91
N ASP A 222 36.58 16.91 1.64
CA ASP A 222 37.88 17.51 1.27
C ASP A 222 37.88 18.66 0.24
N ASP A 223 36.72 19.26 -0.07
CA ASP A 223 36.71 20.54 -0.79
C ASP A 223 35.87 21.60 -0.08
N SER A 224 36.50 22.76 0.14
CA SER A 224 36.09 23.90 0.98
C SER A 224 34.74 24.58 0.66
N VAL A 225 33.89 23.99 -0.17
CA VAL A 225 32.50 24.43 -0.42
C VAL A 225 31.62 23.19 -0.56
N ALA A 226 30.84 22.86 0.48
CA ALA A 226 29.84 21.79 0.39
C ALA A 226 28.86 22.12 -0.75
N GLN A 227 28.95 21.38 -1.86
CA GLN A 227 27.98 21.50 -2.94
C GLN A 227 26.67 20.84 -2.48
N HIS A 228 25.56 21.57 -2.64
CA HIS A 228 24.22 21.10 -2.33
C HIS A 228 23.43 20.95 -3.63
N ARG A 229 22.73 19.82 -3.79
CA ARG A 229 21.77 19.63 -4.88
C ARG A 229 20.36 19.77 -4.33
N SER A 230 19.60 20.70 -4.91
CA SER A 230 18.20 20.91 -4.58
C SER A 230 17.31 20.22 -5.61
N HIS A 231 16.29 19.53 -5.11
CA HIS A 231 15.32 18.77 -5.87
C HIS A 231 13.91 19.24 -5.50
N PRO A 232 13.14 19.84 -6.41
CA PRO A 232 11.75 20.23 -6.14
C PRO A 232 10.89 19.05 -5.70
N LEU A 233 11.14 17.88 -6.31
CA LEU A 233 10.58 16.60 -5.92
C LEU A 233 11.70 15.55 -5.90
N LEU A 234 11.75 14.76 -4.84
CA LEU A 234 12.71 13.68 -4.65
C LEU A 234 11.98 12.43 -4.18
N VAL A 235 12.07 11.34 -4.94
CA VAL A 235 11.64 10.02 -4.50
C VAL A 235 12.88 9.22 -4.12
N LEU A 236 12.87 8.62 -2.93
CA LEU A 236 13.92 7.75 -2.41
C LEU A 236 13.40 6.33 -2.28
N ALA A 237 14.24 5.33 -2.54
CA ALA A 237 13.90 3.92 -2.36
C ALA A 237 15.02 3.15 -1.62
N ALA A 238 14.64 2.22 -0.74
CA ALA A 238 15.53 1.29 -0.04
C ALA A 238 14.91 -0.10 0.02
N GLY A 239 15.73 -1.13 0.25
CA GLY A 239 15.29 -2.51 0.34
C GLY A 239 15.74 -3.38 -0.81
N LYS A 240 15.00 -4.45 -1.06
CA LYS A 240 15.25 -5.40 -2.15
C LYS A 240 14.66 -4.89 -3.47
N GLY A 241 15.43 -4.98 -4.55
CA GLY A 241 15.03 -4.52 -5.87
C GLY A 241 15.24 -5.53 -6.98
N ASP A 242 15.12 -6.83 -6.70
CA ASP A 242 15.43 -7.93 -7.64
C ASP A 242 14.71 -7.81 -9.00
N PHE A 243 13.61 -7.05 -9.06
CA PHE A 243 12.78 -6.82 -10.24
C PHE A 243 12.78 -5.35 -10.71
N GLY A 244 13.63 -4.52 -10.10
CA GLY A 244 13.78 -3.10 -10.41
C GLY A 244 12.88 -2.18 -9.59
N GLU A 245 12.21 -2.67 -8.53
CA GLU A 245 11.24 -1.94 -7.70
C GLU A 245 11.79 -0.68 -7.04
N LEU A 246 13.12 -0.59 -6.93
CA LEU A 246 13.80 0.57 -6.38
C LEU A 246 13.99 1.70 -7.41
N GLY A 247 13.79 1.43 -8.70
CA GLY A 247 13.78 2.42 -9.77
C GLY A 247 15.12 3.13 -10.03
N TYR A 248 16.20 2.69 -9.39
CA TYR A 248 17.56 2.95 -9.85
C TYR A 248 18.12 1.63 -10.37
N ASP A 249 18.22 1.53 -11.69
CA ASP A 249 18.88 0.39 -12.30
C ASP A 249 20.36 0.44 -11.93
N GLY A 250 20.79 -0.51 -11.09
CA GLY A 250 22.18 -0.66 -10.65
C GLY A 250 23.20 -0.94 -11.77
N ASP A 251 22.83 -0.79 -13.04
CA ASP A 251 23.74 -0.89 -14.19
C ASP A 251 23.25 -0.17 -15.46
N MET A 252 21.95 0.16 -15.60
CA MET A 252 21.44 0.76 -16.85
C MET A 252 22.03 2.15 -17.11
N TRP A 253 22.31 2.96 -16.08
CA TRP A 253 22.93 4.27 -16.26
C TRP A 253 24.39 4.19 -16.71
N SER A 254 25.15 3.23 -16.17
CA SER A 254 26.51 2.90 -16.62
C SER A 254 26.50 2.43 -18.08
N ILE A 255 25.51 1.62 -18.45
CA ILE A 255 25.29 1.11 -19.81
C ILE A 255 24.82 2.22 -20.75
N LEU A 256 23.93 3.11 -20.32
CA LEU A 256 23.42 4.25 -21.10
C LEU A 256 24.51 5.30 -21.30
N GLN A 257 25.31 5.62 -20.27
CA GLN A 257 26.51 6.44 -20.41
C GLN A 257 27.53 5.81 -21.36
N ALA A 258 27.77 4.50 -21.26
CA ALA A 258 28.67 3.80 -22.18
C ALA A 258 28.15 3.82 -23.63
N LYS A 259 26.84 3.59 -23.85
CA LYS A 259 26.19 3.68 -25.16
C LYS A 259 26.23 5.10 -25.72
N ALA A 260 25.90 6.11 -24.92
CA ALA A 260 25.97 7.51 -25.31
C ALA A 260 27.39 7.95 -25.70
N LYS A 261 28.40 7.53 -24.93
CA LYS A 261 29.82 7.82 -25.21
C LYS A 261 30.29 7.12 -26.50
N THR A 262 29.84 5.89 -26.74
CA THR A 262 30.12 5.14 -27.97
C THR A 262 29.48 5.80 -29.19
N MET A 263 28.21 6.21 -29.07
CA MET A 263 27.47 6.90 -30.12
C MET A 263 28.06 8.28 -30.43
N GLN A 264 28.48 9.02 -29.40
CA GLN A 264 29.17 10.30 -29.53
C GLN A 264 30.53 10.14 -30.25
N SER A 265 31.30 9.09 -29.92
CA SER A 265 32.54 8.79 -30.63
C SER A 265 32.31 8.37 -32.09
N ALA A 266 31.25 7.62 -32.37
CA ALA A 266 30.88 7.23 -33.73
C ALA A 266 30.45 8.44 -34.58
N LEU A 267 29.65 9.35 -34.01
CA LEU A 267 29.25 10.61 -34.64
C LEU A 267 30.44 11.54 -34.87
N GLN A 268 31.36 11.66 -33.92
CA GLN A 268 32.59 12.44 -34.09
C GLN A 268 33.49 11.86 -35.20
N ASN A 269 33.60 10.54 -35.30
CA ASN A 269 34.35 9.88 -36.36
C ASN A 269 33.66 10.02 -37.73
N ALA A 270 32.34 9.96 -37.79
CA ALA A 270 31.57 10.21 -39.01
C ALA A 270 31.66 11.68 -39.48
N ALA A 271 31.64 12.63 -38.53
CA ALA A 271 31.84 14.06 -38.79
C ALA A 271 33.26 14.38 -39.27
N ARG A 272 34.28 13.69 -38.73
CA ARG A 272 35.68 13.83 -39.19
C ARG A 272 35.90 13.25 -40.59
N LYS A 273 35.25 12.11 -40.91
CA LYS A 273 35.26 11.54 -42.27
C LYS A 273 34.62 12.45 -43.31
N THR A 274 33.57 13.19 -42.95
CA THR A 274 32.93 14.18 -43.84
C THR A 274 33.74 15.47 -44.00
N GLN A 275 34.69 15.74 -43.09
CA GLN A 275 35.62 16.88 -43.17
C GLN A 275 36.99 16.53 -43.78
N GLY A 276 37.19 15.30 -44.28
CA GLY A 276 38.42 14.91 -44.98
C GLY A 276 39.67 14.79 -44.09
N VAL A 277 39.50 14.56 -42.79
CA VAL A 277 40.62 14.31 -41.87
C VAL A 277 40.75 12.81 -41.64
N ASP A 278 41.88 12.23 -42.07
CA ASP A 278 42.15 10.80 -41.94
C ASP A 278 42.21 10.35 -40.46
N PRO A 279 41.67 9.16 -40.12
CA PRO A 279 41.74 8.62 -38.78
C PRO A 279 43.16 8.15 -38.47
N MET A 280 43.67 8.59 -37.32
CA MET A 280 44.93 8.09 -36.76
C MET A 280 44.76 6.59 -36.45
N GLU A 281 45.57 5.75 -37.08
CA GLU A 281 45.62 4.32 -36.78
C GLU A 281 46.07 4.10 -35.34
N THR A 282 45.25 3.39 -34.56
CA THR A 282 45.75 2.60 -33.43
C THR A 282 45.31 1.16 -33.65
N GLU A 283 46.33 0.33 -33.88
CA GLU A 283 46.31 -1.10 -34.13
C GLU A 283 45.56 -1.89 -33.05
N ALA A 284 44.68 -2.81 -33.46
CA ALA A 284 44.95 -4.25 -33.40
C ALA A 284 43.74 -5.06 -33.87
N SER A 285 43.99 -5.79 -34.95
CA SER A 285 43.16 -6.80 -35.61
C SER A 285 42.77 -7.96 -34.70
N ALA A 286 41.51 -8.41 -34.82
CA ALA A 286 41.20 -9.84 -34.88
C ALA A 286 39.88 -10.07 -35.64
N CYS A 287 40.00 -10.56 -36.88
CA CYS A 287 38.90 -11.14 -37.64
C CYS A 287 38.33 -12.37 -36.91
N ILE A 288 37.03 -12.44 -36.68
CA ILE A 288 36.33 -13.68 -36.30
C ILE A 288 35.04 -13.80 -37.13
N ASP A 289 35.16 -14.60 -38.18
CA ASP A 289 34.24 -15.58 -38.76
C ASP A 289 32.71 -15.44 -38.49
N ASP A 290 31.97 -15.23 -39.59
CA ASP A 290 30.51 -15.32 -39.71
C ASP A 290 30.01 -16.76 -39.52
N LYS A 291 29.92 -17.20 -38.26
CA LYS A 291 29.07 -18.34 -37.87
C LYS A 291 28.04 -17.86 -36.88
N GLU A 292 26.77 -18.10 -37.21
CA GLU A 292 25.60 -18.01 -36.34
C GLU A 292 25.95 -18.26 -34.86
N ARG A 293 26.17 -17.17 -34.12
CA ARG A 293 26.18 -17.24 -32.67
C ARG A 293 24.73 -17.24 -32.26
N GLN A 294 24.17 -18.45 -32.12
CA GLN A 294 23.04 -18.68 -31.23
C GLN A 294 23.33 -17.94 -29.92
N TRP A 295 22.55 -16.89 -29.67
CA TRP A 295 22.60 -16.12 -28.45
C TRP A 295 22.11 -17.04 -27.33
N LYS A 296 23.01 -17.79 -26.70
CA LYS A 296 22.74 -18.34 -25.37
C LYS A 296 23.18 -17.26 -24.39
N PRO A 297 22.26 -16.62 -23.64
CA PRO A 297 22.66 -15.66 -22.63
C PRO A 297 23.58 -16.37 -21.65
N LYS A 298 24.86 -16.02 -21.67
CA LYS A 298 25.75 -16.30 -20.55
C LYS A 298 25.16 -15.55 -19.38
N LYS A 299 24.69 -16.27 -18.36
CA LYS A 299 24.25 -15.72 -17.07
C LYS A 299 25.38 -14.83 -16.52
N GLN A 300 25.32 -13.54 -16.81
CA GLN A 300 26.15 -12.53 -16.15
C GLN A 300 25.57 -12.37 -14.75
N ARG A 301 26.42 -12.52 -13.74
CA ARG A 301 26.08 -12.23 -12.34
C ARG A 301 25.59 -10.79 -12.29
N ARG A 302 24.29 -10.63 -12.06
CA ARG A 302 23.58 -9.38 -11.85
C ARG A 302 24.20 -8.62 -10.66
N ALA A 303 24.42 -7.31 -10.79
CA ALA A 303 24.77 -6.45 -9.67
C ALA A 303 23.73 -6.60 -8.54
N ALA A 304 24.12 -6.33 -7.29
CA ALA A 304 23.20 -6.38 -6.16
C ALA A 304 22.11 -5.29 -6.34
N PHE A 305 20.90 -5.71 -6.71
CA PHE A 305 19.76 -4.80 -6.91
C PHE A 305 19.12 -4.33 -5.60
N SER A 306 19.74 -4.62 -4.46
CA SER A 306 19.22 -4.26 -3.14
C SER A 306 20.04 -3.10 -2.58
N SER A 307 19.41 -2.25 -1.79
CA SER A 307 20.09 -1.15 -1.09
C SER A 307 19.72 -1.11 0.38
N GLU A 308 20.75 -1.14 1.22
CA GLU A 308 20.65 -0.96 2.67
C GLU A 308 20.40 0.49 3.09
N ARG A 309 20.43 1.43 2.14
CA ARG A 309 20.19 2.85 2.38
C ARG A 309 19.18 3.37 1.39
N PHE A 310 18.43 4.40 1.78
CA PHE A 310 17.63 5.16 0.82
C PHE A 310 18.52 5.69 -0.30
N GLN A 311 18.08 5.56 -1.55
CA GLN A 311 18.78 6.09 -2.71
C GLN A 311 17.77 6.80 -3.62
N PRO A 312 18.15 7.89 -4.32
CA PRO A 312 17.26 8.55 -5.26
C PRO A 312 16.80 7.59 -6.36
N VAL A 313 15.49 7.58 -6.61
CA VAL A 313 14.88 6.88 -7.75
C VAL A 313 15.29 7.59 -9.03
N GLY A 314 15.86 6.85 -9.98
CA GLY A 314 16.53 7.36 -11.18
C GLY A 314 15.64 7.48 -12.42
N LEU A 315 14.38 7.89 -12.28
CA LEU A 315 13.45 7.96 -13.41
C LEU A 315 13.76 9.16 -14.34
N PRO A 316 14.00 8.94 -15.65
CA PRO A 316 14.39 9.99 -16.60
C PRO A 316 13.40 11.16 -16.75
N VAL A 317 12.09 10.93 -16.56
CA VAL A 317 11.05 11.92 -16.90
C VAL A 317 10.67 12.88 -15.75
N LEU A 318 11.00 12.55 -14.50
CA LEU A 318 10.94 13.55 -13.41
C LEU A 318 11.91 14.72 -13.66
N LEU A 319 12.92 14.52 -14.52
CA LEU A 319 13.90 15.53 -14.92
C LEU A 319 13.48 16.30 -16.19
N GLU A 320 12.66 15.74 -17.07
CA GLU A 320 12.26 16.42 -18.32
C GLU A 320 11.13 17.44 -18.13
N CYS A 321 10.21 17.24 -17.17
CA CYS A 321 9.29 18.30 -16.76
C CYS A 321 10.01 19.55 -16.21
N LEU A 322 11.30 19.45 -15.87
CA LEU A 322 12.13 20.57 -15.41
C LEU A 322 12.88 21.27 -16.56
N SER A 323 12.90 20.70 -17.77
CA SER A 323 13.71 21.21 -18.88
C SER A 323 12.92 22.07 -19.88
N THR A 324 11.60 21.96 -19.93
CA THR A 324 10.74 22.76 -20.80
C THR A 324 9.91 23.76 -19.99
N GLN A 325 10.36 25.02 -20.08
CA GLN A 325 9.76 26.26 -19.59
C GLN A 325 10.18 26.72 -18.18
N ALA A 326 10.98 27.78 -18.20
CA ALA A 326 11.15 28.73 -17.10
C ALA A 326 9.81 29.45 -16.84
N GLY A 327 8.88 28.75 -16.20
CA GLY A 327 7.59 29.23 -15.74
C GLY A 327 7.11 28.29 -14.63
N THR A 328 7.19 28.74 -13.39
CA THR A 328 7.10 27.93 -12.17
C THR A 328 5.72 27.32 -11.94
N GLY A 329 5.48 26.12 -12.47
CA GLY A 329 4.41 25.23 -12.01
C GLY A 329 4.84 24.43 -10.78
N SER A 330 3.92 24.18 -9.84
CA SER A 330 4.21 23.36 -8.65
C SER A 330 3.97 21.88 -8.96
N LEU A 331 4.98 21.03 -8.72
CA LEU A 331 4.85 19.58 -8.78
C LEU A 331 4.43 19.03 -7.41
N GLU A 332 3.45 18.15 -7.40
CA GLU A 332 2.91 17.52 -6.20
C GLU A 332 2.77 16.01 -6.42
N VAL A 333 3.28 15.20 -5.48
CA VAL A 333 2.96 13.77 -5.46
C VAL A 333 1.54 13.63 -4.95
N VAL A 334 0.71 12.97 -5.75
CA VAL A 334 -0.70 12.66 -5.44
C VAL A 334 -0.80 11.31 -4.77
N ASP A 335 -0.01 10.34 -5.24
CA ASP A 335 0.01 8.98 -4.72
C ASP A 335 1.40 8.36 -4.89
N LEU A 336 1.77 7.48 -3.95
CA LEU A 336 3.04 6.76 -3.92
C LEU A 336 2.78 5.33 -3.46
N GLN A 337 3.07 4.37 -4.32
CA GLN A 337 2.75 2.97 -4.08
C GLN A 337 4.01 2.11 -4.16
N ALA A 338 4.36 1.45 -3.07
CA ALA A 338 5.32 0.36 -3.03
C ALA A 338 4.54 -0.94 -2.86
N MET A 339 4.60 -1.82 -3.85
CA MET A 339 3.81 -3.06 -3.89
C MET A 339 4.71 -4.29 -3.84
N HIS A 340 4.17 -5.48 -4.10
CA HIS A 340 5.02 -6.63 -4.37
C HIS A 340 5.52 -6.54 -5.81
N LEU A 341 6.84 -6.58 -6.01
CA LEU A 341 7.47 -6.55 -7.33
C LEU A 341 7.02 -5.39 -8.23
N HIS A 342 6.64 -4.24 -7.65
CA HIS A 342 6.18 -3.08 -8.38
C HIS A 342 6.23 -1.83 -7.49
N SER A 343 6.45 -0.69 -8.13
CA SER A 343 6.40 0.63 -7.52
C SER A 343 5.75 1.61 -8.48
N ALA A 344 5.03 2.60 -7.95
CA ALA A 344 4.42 3.65 -8.74
C ALA A 344 4.43 5.00 -8.01
N VAL A 345 4.41 6.08 -8.80
CA VAL A 345 4.19 7.44 -8.30
C VAL A 345 3.27 8.19 -9.25
N THR A 346 2.24 8.83 -8.70
CA THR A 346 1.35 9.74 -9.42
C THR A 346 1.72 11.18 -9.07
N VAL A 347 1.95 12.00 -10.09
CA VAL A 347 2.38 13.39 -9.95
C VAL A 347 1.38 14.30 -10.65
N ARG A 348 0.98 15.38 -9.96
CA ARG A 348 0.20 16.47 -10.51
C ARG A 348 1.11 17.66 -10.80
N CYS A 349 1.00 18.21 -12.00
CA CYS A 349 1.62 19.46 -12.39
C CYS A 349 0.55 20.56 -12.44
N LYS A 350 0.72 21.60 -11.62
CA LYS A 350 -0.16 22.78 -11.65
C LYS A 350 0.48 23.86 -12.52
N SER A 351 -0.26 24.36 -13.51
CA SER A 351 0.18 25.49 -14.33
C SER A 351 0.29 26.77 -13.48
N ALA A 352 1.22 27.66 -13.83
CA ALA A 352 1.37 28.93 -13.13
C ALA A 352 0.11 29.79 -13.34
N PRO A 353 -0.43 30.44 -12.29
CA PRO A 353 -1.60 31.31 -12.43
C PRO A 353 -1.22 32.54 -13.27
N GLY A 354 -1.62 32.57 -14.55
CA GLY A 354 -1.42 33.74 -15.41
C GLY A 354 -1.24 33.48 -16.91
N ASP A 355 -1.01 32.24 -17.35
CA ASP A 355 -1.06 31.91 -18.79
C ASP A 355 -2.51 31.62 -19.17
N GLY A 356 -3.08 32.34 -20.13
CA GLY A 356 -4.49 32.26 -20.50
C GLY A 356 -4.93 30.94 -21.15
N SER A 357 -4.17 29.86 -20.99
CA SER A 357 -4.58 28.50 -21.35
C SER A 357 -5.52 27.95 -20.27
N CYS A 358 -6.48 27.13 -20.67
CA CYS A 358 -7.39 26.45 -19.75
C CYS A 358 -6.63 25.79 -18.58
N ASP A 359 -7.16 25.98 -17.37
CA ASP A 359 -6.66 25.54 -16.08
C ASP A 359 -6.78 24.00 -15.94
N THR A 360 -6.05 23.25 -16.76
CA THR A 360 -6.08 21.78 -16.76
C THR A 360 -4.90 21.25 -15.96
N ASP A 361 -5.16 20.86 -14.71
CA ASP A 361 -4.21 20.14 -13.87
C ASP A 361 -3.82 18.81 -14.57
N HIS A 362 -2.57 18.70 -15.02
CA HIS A 362 -2.10 17.47 -15.65
C HIS A 362 -1.66 16.47 -14.58
N VAL A 363 -2.35 15.33 -14.51
CA VAL A 363 -1.97 14.19 -13.65
C VAL A 363 -1.30 13.11 -14.51
N ARG A 364 -0.15 12.64 -14.04
CA ARG A 364 0.66 11.61 -14.70
C ARG A 364 1.09 10.55 -13.70
N THR A 365 0.93 9.29 -14.07
CA THR A 365 1.37 8.15 -13.24
C THR A 365 2.57 7.46 -13.89
N PHE A 366 3.59 7.18 -13.09
CA PHE A 366 4.81 6.46 -13.45
C PHE A 366 4.85 5.13 -12.70
N HIS A 367 5.19 4.06 -13.40
CA HIS A 367 5.27 2.70 -12.86
C HIS A 367 6.65 2.10 -13.13
N TRP A 368 7.18 1.28 -12.23
CA TRP A 368 8.44 0.56 -12.41
C TRP A 368 8.50 -0.71 -11.55
N GLY A 369 9.47 -1.59 -11.85
CA GLY A 369 9.82 -2.69 -10.96
C GLY A 369 9.16 -4.05 -11.18
N CYS A 370 8.37 -4.22 -12.25
CA CYS A 370 7.75 -5.51 -12.58
C CYS A 370 8.42 -6.14 -13.83
N TYR A 371 8.65 -7.45 -13.80
CA TYR A 371 9.20 -8.20 -14.95
C TYR A 371 8.32 -8.05 -16.21
N TYR A 372 7.00 -7.99 -16.00
CA TYR A 372 6.01 -7.84 -17.06
C TYR A 372 5.82 -6.40 -17.51
N CYS A 373 6.11 -5.40 -16.66
CA CYS A 373 6.17 -4.01 -17.09
C CYS A 373 7.07 -3.88 -18.32
N ASN A 374 8.27 -4.47 -18.34
CA ASN A 374 9.15 -4.44 -19.52
C ASN A 374 8.58 -5.11 -20.79
N GLU A 375 7.72 -6.12 -20.68
CA GLU A 375 7.09 -6.73 -21.87
C GLU A 375 5.84 -5.95 -22.30
N VAL A 376 5.06 -5.39 -21.37
CA VAL A 376 3.93 -4.48 -21.65
C VAL A 376 4.42 -3.13 -22.18
N GLU A 377 5.62 -2.73 -21.77
CA GLU A 377 6.25 -1.43 -21.93
C GLU A 377 7.55 -1.59 -22.74
N ASP A 378 7.45 -1.77 -24.06
CA ASP A 378 8.57 -1.51 -24.99
C ASP A 378 9.24 -0.17 -24.62
N ASP A 379 10.56 -0.10 -24.39
CA ASP A 379 11.46 1.09 -24.22
C ASP A 379 10.92 2.36 -23.47
N ALA A 380 9.71 2.30 -22.91
CA ALA A 380 8.83 3.42 -22.58
C ALA A 380 8.15 3.24 -21.22
N SER A 381 8.65 2.32 -20.38
CA SER A 381 8.24 2.13 -18.97
C SER A 381 8.36 3.41 -18.13
N SER A 382 9.16 4.37 -18.61
CA SER A 382 9.31 5.71 -18.05
C SER A 382 8.42 6.78 -18.70
N VAL A 383 7.60 6.44 -19.70
CA VAL A 383 6.74 7.41 -20.40
C VAL A 383 5.46 7.62 -19.60
N PRO A 384 5.21 8.85 -19.12
CA PRO A 384 4.04 9.17 -18.32
C PRO A 384 2.77 8.96 -19.14
N ARG A 385 1.76 8.34 -18.53
CA ARG A 385 0.42 8.26 -19.12
C ARG A 385 -0.37 9.49 -18.71
N GLU A 386 -0.90 10.21 -19.68
CA GLU A 386 -1.84 11.29 -19.42
C GLU A 386 -3.20 10.69 -19.08
N GLU A 387 -3.66 10.96 -17.87
CA GLU A 387 -5.01 10.60 -17.47
C GLU A 387 -5.99 11.59 -18.13
N ALA A 388 -7.00 11.08 -18.83
CA ALA A 388 -8.16 11.90 -19.16
C ALA A 388 -8.82 12.31 -17.84
N GLU A 389 -9.25 13.57 -17.71
CA GLU A 389 -9.76 14.19 -16.46
C GLU A 389 -10.88 13.41 -15.72
N ALA A 390 -11.43 12.34 -16.30
CA ALA A 390 -12.51 11.51 -15.76
C ALA A 390 -12.16 10.02 -15.52
N VAL A 391 -10.93 9.56 -15.73
CA VAL A 391 -10.54 8.15 -15.51
C VAL A 391 -9.66 8.05 -14.27
N THR A 392 -9.94 7.09 -13.38
CA THR A 392 -9.09 6.77 -12.23
C THR A 392 -8.39 5.45 -12.47
N LEU A 393 -7.09 5.39 -12.17
CA LEU A 393 -6.28 4.18 -12.24
C LEU A 393 -5.93 3.70 -10.82
N HIS A 394 -5.99 2.40 -10.58
CA HIS A 394 -5.45 1.77 -9.38
C HIS A 394 -4.52 0.64 -9.80
N ALA A 395 -3.35 0.55 -9.18
CA ALA A 395 -2.41 -0.54 -9.43
C ALA A 395 -2.35 -1.46 -8.21
N GLY A 396 -2.41 -2.76 -8.48
CA GLY A 396 -2.14 -3.86 -7.56
C GLY A 396 -0.92 -4.66 -8.02
N ASN A 397 -0.71 -5.84 -7.43
CA ASN A 397 0.41 -6.73 -7.79
C ASN A 397 0.22 -7.30 -9.19
N GLU A 398 0.95 -6.73 -10.16
CA GLU A 398 0.92 -7.07 -11.59
C GLU A 398 -0.45 -6.89 -12.27
N ILE A 399 -1.38 -6.18 -11.62
CA ILE A 399 -2.74 -5.95 -12.09
C ILE A 399 -3.06 -4.47 -11.98
N MET A 400 -3.68 -3.90 -13.00
CA MET A 400 -4.18 -2.53 -13.00
C MET A 400 -5.69 -2.53 -13.19
N PHE A 401 -6.33 -1.57 -12.54
CA PHE A 401 -7.75 -1.28 -12.66
C PHE A 401 -7.92 0.12 -13.19
N ARG A 402 -8.93 0.32 -14.05
CA ARG A 402 -9.38 1.67 -14.41
C ARG A 402 -10.90 1.74 -14.43
N TYR A 403 -11.41 2.91 -14.07
CA TYR A 403 -12.85 3.19 -14.07
C TYR A 403 -13.12 4.67 -14.30
N HIS A 404 -14.32 4.98 -14.78
CA HIS A 404 -14.75 6.34 -15.03
C HIS A 404 -15.40 6.95 -13.78
N LYS A 405 -15.06 8.21 -13.47
CA LYS A 405 -15.73 9.06 -12.47
C LYS A 405 -17.00 9.74 -13.00
N ALA A 406 -17.30 9.58 -14.28
CA ALA A 406 -18.40 10.25 -14.99
C ALA A 406 -19.79 9.79 -14.52
N PRO A 407 -20.87 10.59 -14.69
CA PRO A 407 -22.12 10.48 -13.93
C PRO A 407 -23.06 9.33 -14.32
N GLN A 408 -22.54 8.31 -15.01
CA GLN A 408 -23.30 7.11 -15.37
C GLN A 408 -23.11 6.03 -14.29
N LEU A 409 -24.14 5.22 -14.08
CA LEU A 409 -24.07 4.08 -13.17
C LEU A 409 -22.91 3.16 -13.60
N LEU A 410 -22.02 2.83 -12.66
CA LEU A 410 -20.93 1.88 -12.91
C LEU A 410 -21.50 0.47 -13.03
N THR A 411 -21.40 -0.12 -14.21
CA THR A 411 -21.77 -1.53 -14.46
C THR A 411 -20.56 -2.45 -14.53
N GLU A 412 -19.39 -1.91 -14.80
CA GLU A 412 -18.13 -2.64 -14.94
C GLU A 412 -16.94 -1.76 -14.58
N ILE A 413 -15.83 -2.42 -14.23
CA ILE A 413 -14.50 -1.83 -14.07
C ILE A 413 -13.60 -2.51 -15.09
N GLU A 414 -12.61 -1.84 -15.63
CA GLU A 414 -11.68 -2.48 -16.55
C GLU A 414 -10.43 -2.94 -15.81
N VAL A 415 -9.96 -4.14 -16.13
CA VAL A 415 -8.77 -4.76 -15.54
C VAL A 415 -7.75 -5.13 -16.63
N MET A 416 -6.47 -5.01 -16.30
CA MET A 416 -5.35 -5.43 -17.15
C MET A 416 -4.28 -6.06 -16.26
N GLY A 417 -3.64 -7.16 -16.68
CA GLY A 417 -2.59 -7.78 -15.86
C GLY A 417 -2.29 -9.24 -16.22
N SER A 418 -1.64 -9.93 -15.28
CA SER A 418 -1.25 -11.34 -15.40
C SER A 418 -2.32 -12.32 -14.93
N GLY A 419 -2.32 -13.50 -15.55
CA GLY A 419 -3.11 -14.67 -15.19
C GLY A 419 -4.62 -14.50 -15.31
N LEU A 420 -5.34 -15.35 -14.58
CA LEU A 420 -6.81 -15.35 -14.52
C LEU A 420 -7.41 -14.04 -13.98
N ILE A 421 -6.64 -13.27 -13.20
CA ILE A 421 -7.10 -12.02 -12.57
C ILE A 421 -6.80 -10.80 -13.46
N GLY A 422 -5.96 -10.95 -14.49
CA GLY A 422 -5.89 -10.10 -15.70
C GLY A 422 -6.68 -10.66 -16.89
N LEU A 423 -7.54 -11.65 -16.62
CA LEU A 423 -8.50 -12.35 -17.49
C LEU A 423 -7.91 -13.10 -18.70
N GLY A 424 -6.67 -13.58 -18.58
CA GLY A 424 -6.02 -14.54 -19.48
C GLY A 424 -6.08 -16.00 -19.00
N GLU A 425 -5.31 -16.91 -19.63
CA GLU A 425 -5.06 -18.28 -19.13
C GLU A 425 -4.04 -18.24 -17.96
N GLU A 426 -3.89 -19.33 -17.19
CA GLU A 426 -2.81 -19.42 -16.19
C GLU A 426 -1.46 -19.12 -16.87
N ASP A 427 -0.68 -18.23 -16.26
CA ASP A 427 0.61 -17.70 -16.77
C ASP A 427 0.55 -16.81 -18.03
N SER A 428 -0.63 -16.42 -18.54
CA SER A 428 -0.73 -15.48 -19.66
C SER A 428 -0.83 -14.02 -19.21
N PHE A 429 -0.25 -13.09 -19.98
CA PHE A 429 -0.32 -11.65 -19.71
C PHE A 429 -1.17 -10.95 -20.77
N SER A 430 -2.22 -10.25 -20.34
CA SER A 430 -3.07 -9.46 -21.24
C SER A 430 -2.66 -7.98 -21.23
N LYS A 431 -2.29 -7.45 -22.40
CA LYS A 431 -2.00 -6.01 -22.60
C LYS A 431 -3.23 -5.20 -22.99
N THR A 432 -4.40 -5.83 -22.97
CA THR A 432 -5.67 -5.20 -23.33
C THR A 432 -6.51 -5.05 -22.08
N TRP A 433 -7.13 -3.88 -21.92
CA TRP A 433 -8.14 -3.67 -20.88
C TRP A 433 -9.31 -4.60 -21.14
N VAL A 434 -9.66 -5.40 -20.14
CA VAL A 434 -10.76 -6.35 -20.18
C VAL A 434 -11.85 -5.87 -19.21
N PRO A 435 -13.12 -5.83 -19.63
CA PRO A 435 -14.21 -5.47 -18.72
C PRO A 435 -14.40 -6.56 -17.65
N LEU A 436 -14.45 -6.11 -16.40
CA LEU A 436 -14.75 -6.88 -15.20
C LEU A 436 -16.14 -6.41 -14.70
N PRO A 437 -17.22 -7.17 -14.97
CA PRO A 437 -18.57 -6.75 -14.63
C PRO A 437 -18.77 -6.72 -13.12
N LEU A 438 -19.42 -5.67 -12.61
CA LEU A 438 -19.82 -5.61 -11.21
C LEU A 438 -21.01 -6.57 -10.96
N PRO A 439 -21.13 -7.14 -9.75
CA PRO A 439 -22.23 -8.06 -9.42
C PRO A 439 -23.58 -7.37 -9.57
N SER A 440 -24.58 -8.06 -10.13
CA SER A 440 -25.93 -7.49 -10.30
C SER A 440 -26.61 -7.11 -8.98
N ASP A 441 -26.18 -7.72 -7.87
CA ASP A 441 -26.66 -7.51 -6.51
C ASP A 441 -25.89 -6.42 -5.74
N ALA A 442 -24.88 -5.78 -6.35
CA ALA A 442 -24.14 -4.68 -5.74
C ALA A 442 -24.92 -3.35 -5.67
N GLU A 443 -26.14 -3.32 -6.23
CA GLU A 443 -26.96 -2.13 -6.50
C GLU A 443 -26.27 -1.10 -7.43
N PRO A 444 -27.02 -0.22 -8.11
CA PRO A 444 -26.40 0.78 -8.99
C PRO A 444 -25.58 1.77 -8.17
N VAL A 445 -24.27 1.75 -8.35
CA VAL A 445 -23.32 2.64 -7.67
C VAL A 445 -22.73 3.65 -8.64
N ASN A 446 -22.38 4.81 -8.12
CA ASN A 446 -21.84 5.92 -8.93
C ASN A 446 -20.36 6.18 -8.68
N CYS A 447 -19.75 5.60 -7.64
CA CYS A 447 -18.31 5.70 -7.47
C CYS A 447 -17.65 4.44 -6.88
N VAL A 448 -16.40 4.24 -7.28
CA VAL A 448 -15.47 3.38 -6.58
C VAL A 448 -14.72 4.25 -5.58
N HIS A 449 -14.87 3.95 -4.30
CA HIS A 449 -14.21 4.68 -3.22
C HIS A 449 -12.74 4.29 -3.10
N ASN A 450 -12.48 2.98 -3.11
CA ASN A 450 -11.13 2.42 -3.00
C ASN A 450 -11.07 1.04 -3.65
N ILE A 451 -9.89 0.67 -4.14
CA ILE A 451 -9.52 -0.69 -4.52
C ILE A 451 -8.29 -1.04 -3.69
N VAL A 452 -8.29 -2.19 -3.02
CA VAL A 452 -7.15 -2.66 -2.26
C VAL A 452 -6.92 -4.14 -2.54
N GLY A 453 -5.67 -4.58 -2.51
CA GLY A 453 -5.39 -5.99 -2.70
C GLY A 453 -4.07 -6.29 -3.37
N ARG A 454 -3.78 -7.59 -3.42
CA ARG A 454 -2.57 -8.13 -4.05
C ARG A 454 -2.88 -9.39 -4.85
N GLU A 455 -3.37 -10.41 -4.16
CA GLU A 455 -3.81 -11.69 -4.75
C GLU A 455 -5.32 -11.89 -4.55
N HIS A 456 -5.86 -11.21 -3.55
CA HIS A 456 -7.28 -10.97 -3.33
C HIS A 456 -7.50 -9.46 -3.37
N PHE A 457 -8.60 -9.05 -3.98
CA PHE A 457 -8.93 -7.66 -4.21
C PHE A 457 -10.29 -7.36 -3.61
N LEU A 458 -10.36 -6.21 -2.94
CA LEU A 458 -11.59 -5.61 -2.46
C LEU A 458 -11.81 -4.29 -3.18
N ILE A 459 -13.01 -4.13 -3.71
CA ILE A 459 -13.49 -2.91 -4.33
C ILE A 459 -14.60 -2.37 -3.43
N GLN A 460 -14.34 -1.24 -2.79
CA GLN A 460 -15.36 -0.52 -2.05
C GLN A 460 -16.14 0.36 -3.02
N LEU A 461 -17.43 0.05 -3.16
CA LEU A 461 -18.39 0.81 -3.95
C LEU A 461 -19.16 1.74 -3.02
N ASP A 462 -19.05 3.04 -3.25
CA ASP A 462 -19.55 4.09 -2.35
C ASP A 462 -19.18 3.83 -0.87
N ASN A 463 -20.08 4.10 0.07
CA ASN A 463 -19.92 3.77 1.50
C ASN A 463 -20.81 2.59 1.92
N THR A 464 -21.30 1.81 0.96
CA THR A 464 -22.41 0.88 1.17
C THR A 464 -22.05 -0.57 0.90
N THR A 465 -21.24 -0.84 -0.12
CA THR A 465 -21.03 -2.19 -0.63
C THR A 465 -19.55 -2.46 -0.84
N VAL A 466 -19.10 -3.65 -0.45
CA VAL A 466 -17.75 -4.15 -0.76
C VAL A 466 -17.88 -5.39 -1.63
N VAL A 467 -17.21 -5.34 -2.77
CA VAL A 467 -17.09 -6.43 -3.72
C VAL A 467 -15.70 -7.03 -3.58
N GLY A 468 -15.61 -8.36 -3.50
CA GLY A 468 -14.35 -9.09 -3.36
C GLY A 468 -14.18 -10.14 -4.45
N PHE A 469 -12.94 -10.35 -4.90
CA PHE A 469 -12.54 -11.42 -5.82
C PHE A 469 -11.04 -11.75 -5.68
N GLY A 470 -10.58 -12.80 -6.35
CA GLY A 470 -9.21 -13.32 -6.25
C GLY A 470 -9.07 -14.48 -5.25
N ASP A 471 -7.88 -14.65 -4.68
CA ASP A 471 -7.58 -15.75 -3.75
C ASP A 471 -8.46 -15.69 -2.48
N ASN A 472 -9.07 -16.82 -2.13
CA ASN A 472 -9.82 -16.96 -0.87
C ASN A 472 -9.51 -18.29 -0.15
N MET A 473 -8.36 -18.90 -0.45
CA MET A 473 -7.93 -20.16 0.17
C MET A 473 -7.76 -20.07 1.70
N HIS A 474 -7.60 -18.86 2.23
CA HIS A 474 -7.51 -18.58 3.65
C HIS A 474 -8.71 -17.79 4.19
N GLY A 475 -9.80 -17.67 3.45
CA GLY A 475 -10.99 -16.94 3.89
C GLY A 475 -10.87 -15.42 3.85
N GLN A 476 -9.83 -14.89 3.21
CA GLN A 476 -9.49 -13.47 3.20
C GLN A 476 -10.50 -12.56 2.49
N LEU A 477 -11.43 -13.12 1.72
CA LEU A 477 -12.57 -12.37 1.17
C LEU A 477 -13.79 -12.38 2.10
N GLY A 478 -13.82 -13.22 3.13
CA GLY A 478 -14.97 -13.29 4.05
C GLY A 478 -16.26 -13.85 3.44
N ALA A 479 -16.19 -14.54 2.29
CA ALA A 479 -17.34 -15.04 1.54
C ALA A 479 -18.01 -16.31 2.11
N GLY A 480 -17.55 -16.81 3.26
CA GLY A 480 -18.11 -17.98 3.96
C GLY A 480 -17.80 -19.34 3.35
N LYS A 481 -16.99 -19.39 2.28
CA LYS A 481 -16.56 -20.62 1.58
C LYS A 481 -15.04 -20.79 1.70
N THR A 482 -14.55 -22.04 1.73
CA THR A 482 -13.17 -22.33 2.17
C THR A 482 -12.26 -23.02 1.13
N LYS A 483 -12.55 -22.98 -0.18
CA LYS A 483 -11.76 -23.78 -1.15
C LYS A 483 -11.54 -23.20 -2.55
N ASP A 484 -12.06 -22.02 -2.87
CA ASP A 484 -12.04 -21.53 -4.25
C ASP A 484 -11.48 -20.11 -4.32
N SER A 485 -10.69 -19.83 -5.36
CA SER A 485 -10.48 -18.47 -5.82
C SER A 485 -11.81 -17.94 -6.38
N LEU A 486 -12.26 -16.78 -5.91
CA LEU A 486 -13.44 -16.12 -6.49
C LEU A 486 -13.01 -15.44 -7.78
N ILE A 487 -13.23 -16.11 -8.91
CA ILE A 487 -12.85 -15.58 -10.23
C ILE A 487 -13.71 -14.36 -10.59
N LEU A 488 -15.00 -14.38 -10.22
CA LEU A 488 -15.91 -13.27 -10.47
C LEU A 488 -16.05 -12.37 -9.22
N PRO A 489 -16.12 -11.04 -9.42
CA PRO A 489 -16.51 -10.10 -8.38
C PRO A 489 -17.77 -10.59 -7.66
N THR A 490 -17.75 -10.57 -6.33
CA THR A 490 -18.85 -11.03 -5.48
C THR A 490 -19.07 -10.03 -4.35
N VAL A 491 -20.33 -9.71 -4.01
CA VAL A 491 -20.63 -8.88 -2.83
C VAL A 491 -20.26 -9.66 -1.56
N ILE A 492 -19.30 -9.13 -0.78
CA ILE A 492 -18.83 -9.77 0.46
C ILE A 492 -19.38 -9.10 1.73
N LEU A 493 -19.68 -7.81 1.65
CA LEU A 493 -20.17 -7.01 2.77
C LEU A 493 -21.00 -5.86 2.23
N ARG A 494 -22.11 -5.52 2.91
CA ARG A 494 -22.89 -4.32 2.59
C ARG A 494 -23.60 -3.75 3.81
N THR A 495 -24.18 -2.56 3.66
CA THR A 495 -25.10 -2.01 4.65
C THR A 495 -26.29 -2.95 4.85
N GLY A 496 -26.75 -3.04 6.11
CA GLY A 496 -27.73 -4.03 6.54
C GLY A 496 -27.17 -5.44 6.77
N SER A 497 -25.92 -5.74 6.40
CA SER A 497 -25.27 -7.01 6.78
C SER A 497 -25.24 -7.15 8.30
N VAL A 498 -25.59 -8.34 8.80
CA VAL A 498 -25.55 -8.65 10.23
C VAL A 498 -24.28 -9.42 10.55
N LEU A 499 -23.43 -8.82 11.38
CA LEU A 499 -22.17 -9.37 11.82
C LEU A 499 -22.30 -9.97 13.22
N MET A 500 -21.45 -10.96 13.47
CA MET A 500 -21.28 -11.56 14.79
C MET A 500 -19.89 -11.26 15.34
N CYS A 501 -19.79 -11.22 16.65
CA CYS A 501 -18.52 -11.37 17.34
C CYS A 501 -18.13 -12.88 17.31
N PRO A 502 -16.85 -13.23 17.15
CA PRO A 502 -16.41 -14.62 17.26
C PRO A 502 -16.87 -15.23 18.60
N ALA A 503 -17.45 -16.42 18.55
CA ALA A 503 -17.84 -17.17 19.74
C ALA A 503 -16.57 -17.63 20.46
N GLY A 504 -16.36 -17.17 21.70
CA GLY A 504 -15.19 -17.55 22.51
C GLY A 504 -14.44 -16.40 23.18
N VAL A 505 -14.80 -15.15 22.88
CA VAL A 505 -14.24 -13.99 23.59
C VAL A 505 -15.04 -13.78 24.88
N SER A 506 -14.38 -13.92 26.03
CA SER A 506 -15.00 -13.76 27.34
C SER A 506 -15.68 -12.39 27.46
N GLY A 507 -16.96 -12.36 27.82
CA GLY A 507 -17.69 -11.13 28.12
C GLY A 507 -18.57 -10.56 27.00
N VAL A 508 -18.66 -11.20 25.82
CA VAL A 508 -19.60 -10.80 24.77
C VAL A 508 -20.85 -11.65 24.81
N ASP A 509 -22.00 -11.00 24.96
CA ASP A 509 -23.31 -11.65 24.93
C ASP A 509 -23.64 -12.15 23.50
N LEU A 510 -23.75 -13.48 23.34
CA LEU A 510 -24.04 -14.14 22.07
C LEU A 510 -25.47 -13.84 21.56
N THR A 511 -26.32 -13.16 22.32
CA THR A 511 -27.63 -12.67 21.87
C THR A 511 -27.55 -11.35 21.12
N VAL A 512 -26.45 -10.61 21.25
CA VAL A 512 -26.24 -9.33 20.57
C VAL A 512 -25.80 -9.58 19.12
N ARG A 513 -26.43 -8.84 18.21
CA ARG A 513 -26.07 -8.79 16.79
C ARG A 513 -25.76 -7.35 16.41
N TRP A 514 -24.93 -7.21 15.39
CA TRP A 514 -24.47 -5.92 14.93
C TRP A 514 -24.83 -5.74 13.48
N LYS A 515 -25.57 -4.70 13.17
CA LYS A 515 -25.96 -4.35 11.81
C LYS A 515 -24.98 -3.33 11.27
N VAL A 516 -24.48 -3.55 10.06
CA VAL A 516 -23.61 -2.60 9.36
C VAL A 516 -24.45 -1.45 8.85
N GLU A 517 -24.19 -0.25 9.34
CA GLU A 517 -24.84 0.98 8.90
C GLU A 517 -24.02 1.70 7.82
N ARG A 518 -22.69 1.53 7.85
CA ARG A 518 -21.77 2.12 6.85
C ARG A 518 -20.46 1.36 6.75
N VAL A 519 -19.89 1.31 5.56
CA VAL A 519 -18.50 0.91 5.32
C VAL A 519 -17.65 2.17 5.13
N ASN A 520 -16.73 2.43 6.05
CA ASN A 520 -15.89 3.62 6.04
C ASN A 520 -14.56 3.39 5.31
N ASP A 521 -13.98 2.19 5.43
CA ASP A 521 -12.71 1.85 4.78
C ASP A 521 -12.56 0.33 4.62
N THR A 522 -11.77 -0.08 3.62
CA THR A 522 -11.40 -1.47 3.34
C THR A 522 -9.90 -1.59 3.14
N LEU A 523 -9.30 -2.60 3.77
CA LEU A 523 -7.86 -2.76 3.83
C LEU A 523 -7.49 -4.24 3.65
N CYS A 524 -6.42 -4.52 2.90
CA CYS A 524 -5.94 -5.88 2.63
C CYS A 524 -4.51 -6.08 3.11
N GLY A 525 -4.28 -7.20 3.81
CA GLY A 525 -2.95 -7.76 4.05
C GLY A 525 -2.64 -8.87 3.03
N VAL A 526 -1.71 -9.78 3.34
CA VAL A 526 -1.37 -10.88 2.41
C VAL A 526 -2.46 -11.96 2.41
N ARG A 527 -3.09 -12.24 3.56
CA ARG A 527 -4.10 -13.32 3.72
C ARG A 527 -5.23 -12.95 4.67
N HIS A 528 -5.49 -11.66 4.84
CA HIS A 528 -6.54 -11.16 5.73
C HIS A 528 -7.01 -9.80 5.25
N SER A 529 -8.27 -9.50 5.53
CA SER A 529 -8.88 -8.21 5.20
C SER A 529 -9.46 -7.58 6.45
N LEU A 530 -9.34 -6.26 6.55
CA LEU A 530 -9.93 -5.44 7.61
C LEU A 530 -10.94 -4.49 7.00
N PHE A 531 -11.97 -4.18 7.79
CA PHE A 531 -13.03 -3.26 7.42
C PHE A 531 -13.27 -2.29 8.58
N VAL A 532 -13.29 -0.99 8.30
CA VAL A 532 -13.71 0.02 9.26
C VAL A 532 -15.19 0.28 9.03
N LEU A 533 -16.02 0.00 10.03
CA LEU A 533 -17.47 -0.02 9.89
C LEU A 533 -18.13 0.90 10.90
N GLU A 534 -19.27 1.51 10.54
CA GLU A 534 -20.24 2.01 11.51
C GLU A 534 -21.29 0.93 11.72
N VAL A 535 -21.53 0.57 12.98
CA VAL A 535 -22.47 -0.49 13.35
C VAL A 535 -23.44 -0.03 14.41
N SER A 536 -24.67 -0.56 14.35
CA SER A 536 -25.66 -0.48 15.42
C SER A 536 -25.81 -1.87 16.06
N SER A 537 -25.97 -1.94 17.38
CA SER A 537 -26.26 -3.20 18.07
C SER A 537 -27.75 -3.36 18.34
N PHE A 538 -28.22 -4.60 18.28
CA PHE A 538 -29.57 -5.01 18.64
C PHE A 538 -29.55 -6.40 19.30
N ILE A 539 -30.51 -6.64 20.21
CA ILE A 539 -30.63 -7.92 20.92
C ILE A 539 -31.60 -8.82 20.16
N VAL A 540 -31.19 -10.05 19.90
CA VAL A 540 -32.08 -11.08 19.37
C VAL A 540 -32.72 -11.81 20.56
N ASN A 541 -34.01 -11.56 20.80
CA ASN A 541 -34.77 -12.27 21.83
C ASN A 541 -34.85 -13.76 21.48
N THR A 542 -34.08 -14.60 22.19
CA THR A 542 -34.25 -16.06 22.15
C THR A 542 -35.42 -16.47 23.03
N PHE A 543 -36.64 -16.12 22.66
CA PHE A 543 -37.85 -16.72 23.23
C PHE A 543 -38.86 -17.04 22.12
N ALA A 544 -38.69 -18.23 21.53
CA ALA A 544 -39.79 -18.99 20.94
C ALA A 544 -39.60 -20.47 21.31
N ASN A 545 -40.48 -20.95 22.18
CA ASN A 545 -40.53 -22.25 22.83
C ASN A 545 -40.28 -23.49 21.94
N GLY A 546 -39.41 -24.39 22.42
CA GLY A 546 -39.42 -25.82 22.07
C GLY A 546 -38.16 -26.55 22.57
N PRO A 547 -38.25 -27.68 23.30
CA PRO A 547 -37.09 -28.34 23.87
C PRO A 547 -36.23 -28.96 22.77
N TRP A 548 -34.91 -28.79 22.91
CA TRP A 548 -33.83 -29.40 22.13
C TRP A 548 -34.20 -30.77 21.52
N ARG A 549 -34.70 -30.78 20.27
CA ARG A 549 -34.58 -31.95 19.39
C ARG A 549 -33.25 -31.85 18.67
N LYS A 550 -32.38 -32.82 18.93
CA LYS A 550 -31.18 -33.12 18.17
C LYS A 550 -31.47 -33.02 16.67
N TRP A 551 -30.90 -32.03 15.98
CA TRP A 551 -30.79 -32.06 14.53
C TRP A 551 -29.71 -33.07 14.16
N LYS A 552 -30.11 -34.34 14.03
CA LYS A 552 -29.41 -35.30 13.17
C LYS A 552 -30.07 -35.22 11.80
N ASN A 553 -29.26 -34.95 10.78
CA ASN A 553 -29.55 -35.09 9.35
C ASN A 553 -30.67 -34.20 8.80
N VAL A 554 -30.29 -33.08 8.20
CA VAL A 554 -31.06 -32.50 7.09
C VAL A 554 -30.12 -32.38 5.88
N ASP A 555 -30.61 -32.94 4.78
CA ASP A 555 -29.97 -33.12 3.48
C ASP A 555 -29.70 -31.74 2.80
N PRO A 556 -28.53 -31.48 2.17
CA PRO A 556 -28.19 -30.15 1.65
C PRO A 556 -29.02 -29.64 0.46
N ALA A 557 -30.03 -30.38 0.00
CA ALA A 557 -30.73 -30.13 -1.26
C ALA A 557 -32.02 -29.30 -1.15
N THR A 558 -32.33 -28.65 -0.02
CA THR A 558 -33.63 -27.96 0.18
C THR A 558 -33.56 -26.52 0.69
N LEU A 559 -32.57 -25.76 0.21
CA LEU A 559 -32.57 -24.29 0.29
C LEU A 559 -32.12 -23.75 -1.07
N CYS A 560 -33.07 -23.62 -2.01
CA CYS A 560 -32.97 -22.72 -3.16
C CYS A 560 -33.50 -21.35 -2.76
#